data_AF-A0A7C1PQN4-F1
#
_entry.id   AF-A0A7C1PQN4-F1
#
_cell.length_a   1.000
_cell.length_b   1.000
_cell.length_c   1.000
_cell.angle_alpha   90.00
_cell.angle_beta   90.00
_cell.angle_gamma   90.00
#
_symmetry.space_group_name_H-M   'P 1'
#
loop_
_entity.id
_entity.type
_entity.pdbx_description
1 polymer ?
#
loop_
_entity_poly.entity_id
_entity_poly.type
_entity_poly.pdbx_seq_one_letter_code
_entity_poly.pdbx_strand_id
1 'polypeptide(L)'
;MKTTTLLLLIVFTSCGGGSGAIGSGEGTHAADPDAKIALIAHMPSSSLDEWWKPTVLALKGRIDAVDLHKWGNAPDWKMTYLYEARAFLNANGMSDVEIWTGEDATHTGRPNSRPYQTLEDQARFLVKRICWSRANGLNKFFWSLIMDRYAFKGDTGSFFNSIGLIGDGEQNNEPEPGGVTDGFNARRNIYWAYKLLAEKTDSTVATELGEMSLTDEIAKRWGYEYRLKTDNRHVFILWTEGGNQALTFRVNTKSVHVIDMIDVNESGTFANEYNVVAVNGEVTISVGENPLMVIEN
;
A
#
# COMPACT_ATOMS: atom_id res chain seq x y z
N MET A 1 -21.75 -3.34 -20.01
CA MET A 1 -20.85 -3.00 -18.89
C MET A 1 -21.71 -2.70 -17.68
N LYS A 2 -21.70 -3.57 -16.67
CA LYS A 2 -22.34 -3.25 -15.38
C LYS A 2 -21.34 -2.38 -14.61
N THR A 3 -21.70 -1.13 -14.39
CA THR A 3 -20.97 -0.23 -13.49
C THR A 3 -21.24 -0.70 -12.08
N THR A 4 -20.27 -1.34 -11.43
CA THR A 4 -20.33 -1.56 -9.98
C THR A 4 -20.13 -0.20 -9.31
N THR A 5 -21.20 0.37 -8.77
CA THR A 5 -21.13 1.61 -8.01
C THR A 5 -20.57 1.27 -6.63
N LEU A 6 -19.37 1.75 -6.31
CA LEU A 6 -18.85 1.68 -4.95
C LEU A 6 -19.54 2.77 -4.13
N LEU A 7 -20.64 2.44 -3.47
CA LEU A 7 -21.22 3.31 -2.45
C LEU A 7 -20.51 3.02 -1.11
N LEU A 8 -19.56 3.86 -0.71
CA LEU A 8 -18.93 3.78 0.61
C LEU A 8 -19.93 4.29 1.65
N LEU A 9 -20.65 3.37 2.32
CA LEU A 9 -21.45 3.74 3.48
C LEU A 9 -20.54 3.84 4.70
N ILE A 10 -20.38 5.05 5.22
CA ILE A 10 -19.58 5.37 6.40
C ILE A 10 -20.46 5.19 7.64
N VAL A 11 -20.28 4.08 8.37
CA VAL A 11 -20.84 3.97 9.72
C VAL A 11 -19.87 4.63 10.69
N PHE A 12 -20.16 5.87 11.08
CA PHE A 12 -19.44 6.54 12.15
C PHE A 12 -19.86 5.98 13.51
N THR A 13 -18.95 5.34 14.24
CA THR A 13 -18.96 5.43 15.71
C THR A 13 -18.16 6.68 16.07
N SER A 14 -18.85 7.74 16.47
CA SER A 14 -18.32 9.12 16.53
C SER A 14 -16.96 9.28 17.20
N CYS A 15 -16.04 9.99 16.54
CA CYS A 15 -15.12 10.88 17.25
C CYS A 15 -15.94 12.03 17.85
N GLY A 16 -16.19 11.97 19.16
CA GLY A 16 -16.88 13.02 19.90
C GLY A 16 -18.38 12.81 20.08
N GLY A 17 -18.75 11.95 21.04
CA GLY A 17 -19.96 12.08 21.85
C GLY A 17 -21.29 12.36 21.14
N GLY A 18 -21.51 11.84 19.94
CA GLY A 18 -22.74 12.07 19.20
C GLY A 18 -23.16 10.82 18.46
N SER A 19 -24.34 10.29 18.77
CA SER A 19 -24.95 9.17 18.07
C SER A 19 -25.12 9.48 16.57
N GLY A 20 -24.14 9.06 15.76
CA GLY A 20 -24.22 9.06 14.31
C GLY A 20 -25.13 7.94 13.84
N ALA A 21 -26.07 8.25 12.96
CA ALA A 21 -27.07 7.32 12.47
C ALA A 21 -26.42 6.12 11.78
N ILE A 22 -26.79 4.91 12.24
CA ILE A 22 -26.67 3.68 11.47
C ILE A 22 -27.63 3.86 10.28
N GLY A 23 -27.13 4.31 9.14
CA GLY A 23 -27.83 4.04 7.88
C GLY A 23 -27.93 2.52 7.80
N SER A 24 -29.14 1.95 7.91
CA SER A 24 -29.28 0.50 7.89
C SER A 24 -28.74 0.00 6.56
N GLY A 25 -27.92 -1.06 6.57
CA GLY A 25 -27.46 -1.69 5.33
C GLY A 25 -28.60 -2.00 4.35
N GLU A 26 -29.81 -2.21 4.88
CA GLU A 26 -31.07 -2.35 4.16
C GLU A 26 -31.41 -1.15 3.25
N GLY A 27 -31.20 0.09 3.73
CA GLY A 27 -31.43 1.29 2.94
C GLY A 27 -30.44 1.42 1.78
N THR A 28 -29.18 1.07 2.02
CA THR A 28 -28.13 1.04 0.99
C THR A 28 -28.44 -0.02 -0.07
N HIS A 29 -28.75 -1.25 0.33
CA HIS A 29 -29.06 -2.33 -0.63
C HIS A 29 -30.41 -2.15 -1.33
N ALA A 30 -31.37 -1.43 -0.73
CA ALA A 30 -32.60 -1.05 -1.42
C ALA A 30 -32.32 -0.05 -2.56
N ALA A 31 -31.33 0.84 -2.40
CA ALA A 31 -30.91 1.78 -3.44
C ALA A 31 -29.98 1.13 -4.48
N ASP A 32 -29.05 0.29 -4.02
CA ASP A 32 -28.09 -0.44 -4.84
C ASP A 32 -27.78 -1.83 -4.23
N PRO A 33 -28.41 -2.90 -4.75
CA PRO A 33 -28.18 -4.25 -4.26
C PRO A 33 -26.74 -4.77 -4.43
N ASP A 34 -25.94 -4.14 -5.29
CA ASP A 34 -24.55 -4.53 -5.56
C ASP A 34 -23.55 -3.72 -4.70
N ALA A 35 -24.02 -2.75 -3.91
CA ALA A 35 -23.16 -1.92 -3.07
C ALA A 35 -22.53 -2.73 -1.92
N LYS A 36 -21.23 -2.55 -1.72
CA LYS A 36 -20.51 -3.14 -0.58
C LYS A 36 -20.63 -2.27 0.66
N ILE A 37 -20.93 -2.89 1.79
CA ILE A 37 -20.99 -2.25 3.12
C ILE A 37 -19.66 -2.50 3.83
N ALA A 38 -18.91 -1.44 4.10
CA ALA A 38 -17.65 -1.50 4.85
C ALA A 38 -17.87 -1.01 6.29
N LEU A 39 -17.42 -1.80 7.26
CA LEU A 39 -17.27 -1.33 8.65
C LEU A 39 -16.00 -0.50 8.74
N ILE A 40 -16.15 0.80 8.96
CA ILE A 40 -15.02 1.72 9.07
C ILE A 40 -14.29 1.54 10.40
N ALA A 41 -12.96 1.63 10.32
CA ALA A 41 -12.08 1.43 11.47
C ALA A 41 -12.35 2.47 12.55
N HIS A 42 -12.26 2.05 13.81
CA HIS A 42 -12.06 3.00 14.91
C HIS A 42 -10.57 3.40 14.92
N MET A 43 -10.31 4.70 14.98
CA MET A 43 -8.98 5.32 14.85
C MET A 43 -8.21 5.44 16.17
N PRO A 44 -6.86 5.48 16.15
CA PRO A 44 -5.93 4.61 15.42
C PRO A 44 -5.36 3.57 16.40
N SER A 45 -5.24 2.31 15.98
CA SER A 45 -4.59 1.31 16.80
C SER A 45 -3.52 0.56 16.02
N SER A 46 -2.33 0.46 16.63
CA SER A 46 -1.26 -0.46 16.21
C SER A 46 -1.64 -1.94 16.41
N SER A 47 -2.88 -2.21 16.78
CA SER A 47 -3.51 -3.50 17.05
C SER A 47 -4.98 -3.44 16.65
N LEU A 48 -5.72 -4.54 16.74
CA LEU A 48 -7.18 -4.45 16.81
C LEU A 48 -7.56 -3.91 18.19
N ASP A 49 -8.44 -2.93 18.27
CA ASP A 49 -8.93 -2.43 19.55
C ASP A 49 -9.89 -3.43 20.22
N GLU A 50 -10.21 -3.20 21.50
CA GLU A 50 -11.05 -4.10 22.30
C GLU A 50 -12.51 -4.20 21.79
N TRP A 51 -12.98 -3.20 21.04
CA TRP A 51 -14.33 -3.10 20.47
C TRP A 51 -14.41 -3.66 19.05
N TRP A 52 -13.30 -3.78 18.35
CA TRP A 52 -13.25 -4.24 16.97
C TRP A 52 -13.88 -5.62 16.81
N LYS A 53 -13.42 -6.61 17.59
CA LYS A 53 -13.90 -8.01 17.51
C LYS A 53 -15.40 -8.12 17.86
N PRO A 54 -15.89 -7.57 18.98
CA PRO A 54 -17.32 -7.54 19.29
C PRO A 54 -18.17 -6.88 18.19
N THR A 55 -17.71 -5.76 17.63
CA THR A 55 -18.44 -5.00 16.60
C THR A 55 -18.56 -5.81 15.31
N VAL A 56 -17.46 -6.42 14.86
CA VAL A 56 -17.44 -7.28 13.67
C VAL A 56 -18.40 -8.47 13.83
N LEU A 57 -18.44 -9.11 15.01
CA LEU A 57 -19.37 -10.21 15.28
C LEU A 57 -20.83 -9.75 15.30
N ALA A 58 -21.12 -8.59 15.90
CA ALA A 58 -22.46 -8.02 15.91
C ALA A 58 -22.98 -7.70 14.50
N LEU A 59 -22.08 -7.48 13.54
CA LEU A 59 -22.37 -7.17 12.14
C LEU A 59 -22.19 -8.37 11.19
N LYS A 60 -21.98 -9.58 11.70
CA LYS A 60 -21.82 -10.78 10.88
C LYS A 60 -23.01 -10.96 9.92
N GLY A 61 -22.69 -11.12 8.63
CA GLY A 61 -23.68 -11.24 7.56
C GLY A 61 -24.29 -9.91 7.09
N ARG A 62 -23.80 -8.77 7.59
CA ARG A 62 -24.27 -7.42 7.21
C ARG A 62 -23.18 -6.51 6.66
N ILE A 63 -21.93 -7.00 6.62
CA ILE A 63 -20.77 -6.27 6.12
C ILE A 63 -20.05 -7.11 5.08
N ASP A 64 -19.54 -6.44 4.06
CA ASP A 64 -18.73 -7.00 2.98
C ASP A 64 -17.25 -6.75 3.19
N ALA A 65 -16.91 -5.72 3.98
CA ALA A 65 -15.55 -5.37 4.29
C ALA A 65 -15.40 -4.86 5.72
N VAL A 66 -14.22 -5.07 6.29
CA VAL A 66 -13.72 -4.34 7.45
C VAL A 66 -12.60 -3.42 7.00
N ASP A 67 -12.50 -2.29 7.66
CA ASP A 67 -11.47 -1.30 7.43
C ASP A 67 -10.45 -1.32 8.57
N LEU A 68 -9.20 -1.02 8.23
CA LEU A 68 -8.09 -0.89 9.14
C LEU A 68 -7.24 0.34 8.76
N HIS A 69 -6.94 1.21 9.72
CA HIS A 69 -6.09 2.37 9.47
C HIS A 69 -4.66 2.11 9.97
N LYS A 70 -3.64 2.46 9.18
CA LYS A 70 -2.25 2.44 9.62
C LYS A 70 -1.49 3.69 9.22
N TRP A 71 -1.01 4.43 10.23
CA TRP A 71 0.02 5.42 10.03
C TRP A 71 1.29 5.01 10.77
N GLY A 72 2.45 5.30 10.20
CA GLY A 72 3.71 4.92 10.82
C GLY A 72 4.89 5.72 10.28
N ASN A 73 6.08 5.28 10.68
CA ASN A 73 7.33 5.66 10.02
C ASN A 73 7.72 4.56 9.01
N ALA A 74 8.70 4.83 8.15
CA ALA A 74 9.12 3.94 7.07
C ALA A 74 9.53 2.53 7.51
N PRO A 75 10.19 2.33 8.68
CA PRO A 75 10.46 0.99 9.18
C PRO A 75 9.18 0.18 9.49
N ASP A 76 8.04 0.84 9.70
CA ASP A 76 6.78 0.21 10.12
C ASP A 76 5.95 -0.33 8.92
N TRP A 77 6.59 -0.69 7.81
CA TRP A 77 5.94 -1.07 6.55
C TRP A 77 5.15 -2.40 6.63
N LYS A 78 5.30 -3.21 7.68
CA LYS A 78 4.45 -4.39 7.96
C LYS A 78 3.21 -4.04 8.77
N MET A 79 2.04 -4.49 8.31
CA MET A 79 0.76 -4.28 9.01
C MET A 79 0.37 -5.56 9.75
N THR A 80 1.11 -5.90 10.81
CA THR A 80 1.04 -7.22 11.47
C THR A 80 -0.34 -7.61 11.99
N TYR A 81 -1.19 -6.66 12.40
CA TYR A 81 -2.56 -6.94 12.83
C TYR A 81 -3.50 -7.33 11.68
N LEU A 82 -3.07 -7.23 10.42
CA LEU A 82 -3.79 -7.79 9.28
C LEU A 82 -3.99 -9.31 9.45
N TYR A 83 -2.96 -10.01 9.93
CA TYR A 83 -3.06 -11.44 10.25
C TYR A 83 -4.09 -11.71 11.33
N GLU A 84 -4.10 -10.88 12.37
CA GLU A 84 -5.04 -11.02 13.47
C GLU A 84 -6.48 -10.84 12.98
N ALA A 85 -6.73 -9.80 12.16
CA ALA A 85 -8.03 -9.54 11.56
C ALA A 85 -8.47 -10.70 10.67
N ARG A 86 -7.56 -11.17 9.80
CA ARG A 86 -7.85 -12.27 8.87
C ARG A 86 -8.12 -13.59 9.61
N ALA A 87 -7.29 -13.93 10.58
CA ALA A 87 -7.49 -15.13 11.41
C ALA A 87 -8.82 -15.06 12.17
N PHE A 88 -9.16 -13.89 12.73
CA PHE A 88 -10.43 -13.70 13.43
C PHE A 88 -11.64 -13.86 12.51
N LEU A 89 -11.63 -13.24 11.33
CA LEU A 89 -12.72 -13.36 10.36
C LEU A 89 -12.89 -14.81 9.90
N ASN A 90 -11.80 -15.50 9.56
CA ASN A 90 -11.85 -16.91 9.16
C ASN A 90 -12.40 -17.80 10.28
N ALA A 91 -11.93 -17.63 11.52
CA ALA A 91 -12.38 -18.42 12.68
C ALA A 91 -13.88 -18.25 12.97
N ASN A 92 -14.48 -17.14 12.53
CA ASN A 92 -15.88 -16.84 12.72
C ASN A 92 -16.73 -17.06 11.47
N GLY A 93 -16.22 -17.76 10.45
CA GLY A 93 -16.96 -18.06 9.21
C GLY A 93 -17.25 -16.82 8.37
N MET A 94 -16.34 -15.84 8.39
CA MET A 94 -16.39 -14.59 7.64
C MET A 94 -15.20 -14.49 6.67
N SER A 95 -14.78 -15.61 6.08
CA SER A 95 -13.65 -15.67 5.13
C SER A 95 -13.82 -14.74 3.93
N ASP A 96 -15.07 -14.51 3.53
CA ASP A 96 -15.42 -13.74 2.33
C ASP A 96 -15.50 -12.23 2.61
N VAL A 97 -15.48 -11.82 3.89
CA VAL A 97 -15.39 -10.41 4.26
C VAL A 97 -14.01 -9.89 3.91
N GLU A 98 -13.96 -8.83 3.10
CA GLU A 98 -12.72 -8.19 2.68
C GLU A 98 -12.07 -7.42 3.83
N ILE A 99 -10.75 -7.24 3.78
CA ILE A 99 -10.05 -6.24 4.61
C ILE A 99 -9.55 -5.14 3.69
N TRP A 100 -9.89 -3.89 4.02
CA TRP A 100 -9.42 -2.69 3.35
C TRP A 100 -8.53 -1.87 4.29
N THR A 101 -7.69 -1.00 3.73
CA THR A 101 -7.15 0.15 4.46
C THR A 101 -7.76 1.43 3.93
N GLY A 102 -8.66 2.06 4.66
CA GLY A 102 -9.31 3.34 4.32
C GLY A 102 -8.36 4.51 4.48
N GLU A 103 -7.40 4.40 5.39
CA GLU A 103 -6.32 5.36 5.59
C GLU A 103 -5.00 4.62 5.91
N ASP A 104 -4.05 4.63 4.97
CA ASP A 104 -2.65 4.26 5.21
C ASP A 104 -1.71 5.41 4.83
N ALA A 105 -0.63 5.60 5.59
CA ALA A 105 0.38 6.61 5.28
C ALA A 105 1.70 6.40 6.03
N THR A 106 2.79 6.88 5.41
CA THR A 106 3.99 7.37 6.11
C THR A 106 4.29 8.78 5.63
N HIS A 107 5.09 9.49 6.41
CA HIS A 107 5.46 10.87 6.14
C HIS A 107 6.85 11.01 5.50
N THR A 108 7.09 12.16 4.88
CA THR A 108 8.42 12.68 4.55
C THR A 108 8.77 13.86 5.46
N GLY A 109 10.03 14.26 5.51
CA GLY A 109 10.50 15.36 6.32
C GLY A 109 10.42 15.06 7.82
N ARG A 110 10.02 16.05 8.62
CA ARG A 110 10.02 15.97 10.09
C ARG A 110 8.76 16.55 10.77
N PRO A 111 7.54 16.16 10.36
CA PRO A 111 6.30 16.69 10.94
C PRO A 111 6.26 16.45 12.46
N ASN A 112 5.96 17.51 13.22
CA ASN A 112 5.83 17.51 14.68
C ASN A 112 6.93 16.72 15.42
N SER A 113 8.19 16.92 15.02
CA SER A 113 9.37 16.26 15.63
C SER A 113 9.42 14.74 15.49
N ARG A 114 8.67 14.15 14.55
CA ARG A 114 8.83 12.73 14.18
C ARG A 114 10.25 12.45 13.67
N PRO A 115 10.71 11.19 13.63
CA PRO A 115 11.98 10.84 13.00
C PRO A 115 12.03 11.35 11.56
N TYR A 116 13.14 11.93 11.12
CA TYR A 116 13.25 12.40 9.74
C TYR A 116 13.13 11.23 8.75
N GLN A 117 12.42 11.44 7.65
CA GLN A 117 12.27 10.48 6.56
C GLN A 117 12.46 11.17 5.21
N THR A 118 13.09 10.49 4.26
CA THR A 118 13.24 11.03 2.90
C THR A 118 12.03 10.72 2.02
N LEU A 119 11.98 11.34 0.84
CA LEU A 119 11.01 11.00 -0.20
C LEU A 119 11.17 9.53 -0.66
N GLU A 120 12.40 9.04 -0.70
CA GLU A 120 12.71 7.63 -0.99
C GLU A 120 12.22 6.70 0.11
N ASP A 121 12.32 7.08 1.40
CA ASP A 121 11.78 6.30 2.52
C ASP A 121 10.26 6.14 2.40
N GLN A 122 9.57 7.22 2.04
CA GLN A 122 8.12 7.20 1.83
C GLN A 122 7.74 6.29 0.66
N ALA A 123 8.46 6.36 -0.46
CA ALA A 123 8.24 5.51 -1.63
C ALA A 123 8.52 4.03 -1.33
N ARG A 124 9.64 3.72 -0.65
CA ARG A 124 9.99 2.36 -0.20
C ARG A 124 8.89 1.79 0.69
N PHE A 125 8.45 2.56 1.67
CA PHE A 125 7.37 2.16 2.57
C PHE A 125 6.11 1.77 1.80
N LEU A 126 5.67 2.60 0.84
CA LEU A 126 4.42 2.33 0.11
C LEU A 126 4.51 1.02 -0.68
N VAL A 127 5.59 0.81 -1.44
CA VAL A 127 5.74 -0.41 -2.25
C VAL A 127 5.78 -1.66 -1.35
N LYS A 128 6.58 -1.62 -0.28
CA LYS A 128 6.71 -2.72 0.68
C LYS A 128 5.40 -3.00 1.39
N ARG A 129 4.71 -1.96 1.87
CA ARG A 129 3.41 -2.03 2.54
C ARG A 129 2.36 -2.68 1.64
N ILE A 130 2.24 -2.23 0.39
CA ILE A 130 1.23 -2.77 -0.55
C ILE A 130 1.49 -4.24 -0.83
N CYS A 131 2.72 -4.60 -1.23
CA CYS A 131 3.05 -5.98 -1.59
C CYS A 131 2.86 -6.93 -0.39
N TRP A 132 3.40 -6.55 0.77
CA TRP A 132 3.27 -7.36 1.97
C TRP A 132 1.81 -7.48 2.43
N SER A 133 1.03 -6.40 2.38
CA SER A 133 -0.35 -6.45 2.86
C SER A 133 -1.24 -7.27 1.93
N ARG A 134 -1.08 -7.16 0.60
CA ARG A 134 -1.84 -7.97 -0.38
C ARG A 134 -1.61 -9.47 -0.14
N ALA A 135 -0.35 -9.87 -0.06
CA ALA A 135 0.04 -11.25 0.22
C ALA A 135 -0.51 -11.79 1.55
N ASN A 136 -0.83 -10.89 2.49
CA ASN A 136 -1.29 -11.23 3.83
C ASN A 136 -2.79 -10.94 4.05
N GLY A 137 -3.56 -10.85 2.95
CA GLY A 137 -5.01 -10.87 2.98
C GLY A 137 -5.68 -9.50 2.91
N LEU A 138 -4.95 -8.45 2.50
CA LEU A 138 -5.54 -7.15 2.20
C LEU A 138 -6.15 -7.15 0.80
N ASN A 139 -7.41 -6.76 0.70
CA ASN A 139 -8.15 -6.71 -0.57
C ASN A 139 -8.06 -5.34 -1.25
N LYS A 140 -8.08 -4.25 -0.48
CA LYS A 140 -7.96 -2.88 -1.02
C LYS A 140 -7.07 -2.02 -0.15
N PHE A 141 -6.25 -1.21 -0.81
CA PHE A 141 -5.34 -0.29 -0.16
C PHE A 141 -5.68 1.14 -0.57
N PHE A 142 -6.07 1.98 0.38
CA PHE A 142 -6.27 3.41 0.16
C PHE A 142 -5.21 4.20 0.93
N TRP A 143 -4.37 4.89 0.15
CA TRP A 143 -3.45 5.86 0.71
C TRP A 143 -4.21 7.11 1.15
N SER A 144 -3.84 7.66 2.31
CA SER A 144 -4.66 8.66 3.00
C SER A 144 -4.89 9.95 2.19
N LEU A 145 -3.89 10.40 1.42
CA LEU A 145 -3.98 11.65 0.65
C LEU A 145 -3.23 11.59 -0.70
N ILE A 146 -3.85 12.09 -1.76
CA ILE A 146 -3.18 12.26 -3.06
C ILE A 146 -2.22 13.46 -3.01
N MET A 147 -2.69 14.58 -2.47
CA MET A 147 -1.93 15.82 -2.32
C MET A 147 -1.77 16.14 -0.84
N ASP A 148 -0.63 16.70 -0.47
CA ASP A 148 -0.43 17.24 0.88
C ASP A 148 -1.47 18.28 1.27
N ARG A 149 -1.60 18.48 2.58
CA ARG A 149 -2.38 19.57 3.13
C ARG A 149 -1.48 20.69 3.61
N TYR A 150 -1.94 21.90 3.43
CA TYR A 150 -1.38 23.05 4.11
C TYR A 150 -2.01 23.23 5.49
N ALA A 151 -1.17 23.35 6.53
CA ALA A 151 -1.56 23.69 7.90
C ALA A 151 -2.81 22.93 8.39
N PHE A 152 -2.82 21.59 8.23
CA PHE A 152 -4.01 20.80 8.51
C PHE A 152 -4.51 21.02 9.94
N LYS A 153 -5.78 21.44 10.07
CA LYS A 153 -6.41 21.83 11.33
C LYS A 153 -5.68 22.95 12.09
N GLY A 154 -5.00 23.85 11.37
CA GLY A 154 -4.25 24.97 11.94
C GLY A 154 -2.84 24.59 12.43
N ASP A 155 -2.37 23.38 12.16
CA ASP A 155 -1.04 22.89 12.56
C ASP A 155 -0.11 22.81 11.35
N THR A 156 0.90 23.68 11.31
CA THR A 156 1.92 23.72 10.24
C THR A 156 2.87 22.53 10.30
N GLY A 157 3.02 21.88 11.46
CA GLY A 157 3.83 20.67 11.61
C GLY A 157 3.04 19.37 11.45
N SER A 158 1.76 19.44 11.03
CA SER A 158 0.88 18.28 10.99
C SER A 158 1.42 17.15 10.13
N PHE A 159 1.23 15.91 10.59
CA PHE A 159 1.53 14.70 9.81
C PHE A 159 0.86 14.70 8.42
N PHE A 160 -0.37 15.22 8.33
CA PHE A 160 -1.12 15.27 7.08
C PHE A 160 -0.59 16.28 6.06
N ASN A 161 0.37 17.11 6.46
CA ASN A 161 1.05 18.02 5.56
C ASN A 161 2.23 17.33 4.85
N SER A 162 2.55 16.07 5.15
CA SER A 162 3.76 15.42 4.62
C SER A 162 3.53 14.00 4.14
N ILE A 163 2.31 13.64 3.74
CA ILE A 163 1.93 12.27 3.40
C ILE A 163 1.42 12.12 1.96
N GLY A 164 1.25 13.20 1.22
CA GLY A 164 0.74 13.20 -0.15
C GLY A 164 1.70 12.57 -1.14
N LEU A 165 1.14 11.99 -2.20
CA LEU A 165 1.88 11.58 -3.39
C LEU A 165 2.40 12.79 -4.19
N ILE A 166 1.71 13.93 -4.03
CA ILE A 166 1.96 15.19 -4.71
C ILE A 166 2.14 16.29 -3.66
N GLY A 167 3.14 17.16 -3.85
CA GLY A 167 3.41 18.28 -2.96
C GLY A 167 2.37 19.40 -3.06
N ASP A 168 2.12 20.07 -1.94
CA ASP A 168 1.33 21.30 -1.84
C ASP A 168 2.16 22.57 -2.00
N GLY A 169 3.48 22.42 -2.20
CA GLY A 169 4.43 23.50 -2.44
C GLY A 169 5.05 24.14 -1.19
N GLU A 170 4.60 23.76 0.00
CA GLU A 170 5.09 24.35 1.25
C GLU A 170 6.31 23.59 1.81
N GLN A 171 6.71 22.51 1.13
CA GLN A 171 7.96 21.77 1.33
C GLN A 171 8.21 21.42 2.81
N ASN A 172 7.20 20.84 3.47
CA ASN A 172 7.03 20.57 4.91
C ASN A 172 8.25 19.94 5.65
N ASN A 173 9.35 20.70 5.77
CA ASN A 173 10.68 20.27 6.15
C ASN A 173 11.27 19.18 5.24
N GLU A 174 10.92 19.23 3.96
CA GLU A 174 11.57 18.45 2.90
C GLU A 174 12.81 19.22 2.41
N PRO A 175 13.91 18.53 2.04
CA PRO A 175 14.99 19.20 1.33
C PRO A 175 14.45 19.72 -0.02
N GLU A 176 14.71 21.00 -0.34
CA GLU A 176 14.29 21.57 -1.63
C GLU A 176 14.89 20.74 -2.78
N PRO A 177 14.07 20.12 -3.66
CA PRO A 177 14.61 19.46 -4.84
C PRO A 177 15.23 20.54 -5.74
N GLY A 178 16.52 20.40 -6.05
CA GLY A 178 17.22 21.37 -6.90
C GLY A 178 16.49 21.56 -8.23
N GLY A 179 16.04 22.78 -8.51
CA GLY A 179 15.34 23.14 -9.75
C GLY A 179 13.82 23.28 -9.66
N VAL A 180 13.20 23.02 -8.50
CA VAL A 180 11.75 23.16 -8.33
C VAL A 180 11.44 24.46 -7.58
N THR A 181 10.81 25.42 -8.24
CA THR A 181 10.69 26.80 -7.75
C THR A 181 9.54 27.01 -6.76
N ASP A 182 8.61 26.05 -6.63
CA ASP A 182 7.49 26.16 -5.69
C ASP A 182 6.96 24.84 -5.12
N GLY A 183 7.41 23.66 -5.57
CA GLY A 183 7.00 22.34 -5.08
C GLY A 183 5.50 22.00 -5.25
N PHE A 184 4.69 22.92 -5.77
CA PHE A 184 3.25 22.78 -5.87
C PHE A 184 2.92 21.86 -7.05
N ASN A 185 2.07 20.87 -6.81
CA ASN A 185 1.72 19.85 -7.81
C ASN A 185 2.93 19.01 -8.29
N ALA A 186 4.06 19.09 -7.58
CA ALA A 186 5.24 18.28 -7.88
C ALA A 186 4.98 16.82 -7.49
N ARG A 187 5.16 15.91 -8.45
CA ARG A 187 5.06 14.46 -8.22
C ARG A 187 6.28 13.98 -7.47
N ARG A 188 6.07 13.31 -6.33
CA ARG A 188 7.15 12.74 -5.52
C ARG A 188 7.55 11.34 -6.00
N ASN A 189 8.68 10.82 -5.51
CA ASN A 189 9.12 9.45 -5.77
C ASN A 189 8.00 8.43 -5.49
N ILE A 190 7.24 8.62 -4.40
CA ILE A 190 6.10 7.77 -4.04
C ILE A 190 5.01 7.73 -5.14
N TYR A 191 4.75 8.84 -5.85
CA TYR A 191 3.77 8.86 -6.94
C TYR A 191 4.21 7.93 -8.08
N TRP A 192 5.47 8.04 -8.49
CA TRP A 192 6.01 7.25 -9.60
C TRP A 192 6.17 5.77 -9.23
N ALA A 193 6.64 5.48 -8.01
CA ALA A 193 6.71 4.13 -7.47
C ALA A 193 5.31 3.47 -7.41
N TYR A 194 4.31 4.18 -6.89
CA TYR A 194 2.92 3.70 -6.87
C TYR A 194 2.37 3.49 -8.29
N LYS A 195 2.58 4.46 -9.20
CA LYS A 195 2.11 4.37 -10.58
C LYS A 195 2.67 3.12 -11.26
N LEU A 196 3.99 2.91 -11.19
CA LEU A 196 4.64 1.74 -11.76
C LEU A 196 4.11 0.44 -11.13
N LEU A 197 3.99 0.39 -9.80
CA LEU A 197 3.44 -0.77 -9.10
C LEU A 197 2.01 -1.09 -9.57
N ALA A 198 1.13 -0.09 -9.60
CA ALA A 198 -0.26 -0.23 -9.99
C ALA A 198 -0.40 -0.69 -11.45
N GLU A 199 0.34 -0.07 -12.38
CA GLU A 199 0.36 -0.43 -13.80
C GLU A 199 0.82 -1.85 -14.10
N LYS A 200 1.42 -2.55 -13.13
CA LYS A 200 1.97 -3.90 -13.31
C LYS A 200 1.38 -4.95 -12.38
N THR A 201 0.77 -4.54 -11.26
CA THR A 201 0.36 -5.48 -10.20
C THR A 201 -1.09 -5.32 -9.75
N ASP A 202 -1.79 -4.25 -10.17
CA ASP A 202 -3.19 -4.09 -9.77
C ASP A 202 -4.06 -5.24 -10.28
N SER A 203 -5.11 -5.55 -9.52
CA SER A 203 -5.97 -6.72 -9.78
C SER A 203 -6.72 -6.63 -11.11
N THR A 204 -6.81 -5.45 -11.72
CA THR A 204 -7.34 -5.28 -13.08
C THR A 204 -6.32 -5.63 -14.17
N VAL A 205 -5.02 -5.56 -13.85
CA VAL A 205 -3.89 -5.72 -14.78
C VAL A 205 -3.20 -7.08 -14.63
N ALA A 206 -3.05 -7.56 -13.40
CA ALA A 206 -2.30 -8.77 -13.08
C ALA A 206 -3.08 -9.68 -12.12
N THR A 207 -2.67 -10.95 -12.10
CA THR A 207 -3.09 -11.92 -11.07
C THR A 207 -1.94 -12.05 -10.09
N GLU A 208 -2.21 -11.83 -8.80
CA GLU A 208 -1.25 -12.12 -7.74
C GLU A 208 -1.04 -13.64 -7.62
N LEU A 209 0.22 -14.08 -7.66
CA LEU A 209 0.60 -15.47 -7.44
C LEU A 209 1.09 -15.71 -5.99
N GLY A 210 1.45 -14.63 -5.29
CA GLY A 210 1.75 -14.62 -3.86
C GLY A 210 3.25 -14.48 -3.56
N GLU A 211 3.63 -14.88 -2.35
CA GLU A 211 5.03 -14.86 -1.90
C GLU A 211 5.88 -15.89 -2.65
N MET A 212 7.06 -15.48 -3.09
CA MET A 212 8.05 -16.35 -3.72
C MET A 212 8.72 -17.25 -2.69
N SER A 213 9.20 -18.42 -3.12
CA SER A 213 9.93 -19.36 -2.25
C SER A 213 11.24 -18.82 -1.69
N LEU A 214 11.78 -17.72 -2.26
CA LEU A 214 12.96 -17.05 -1.74
C LEU A 214 12.66 -16.16 -0.53
N THR A 215 11.39 -15.86 -0.24
CA THR A 215 11.02 -15.02 0.90
C THR A 215 11.44 -15.69 2.20
N ASP A 216 12.17 -14.95 3.03
CA ASP A 216 12.72 -15.44 4.29
C ASP A 216 12.86 -14.27 5.27
N GLU A 217 12.02 -14.31 6.31
CA GLU A 217 11.95 -13.30 7.35
C GLU A 217 13.26 -13.19 8.15
N ILE A 218 13.95 -14.32 8.38
CA ILE A 218 15.20 -14.36 9.16
C ILE A 218 16.34 -13.78 8.33
N ALA A 219 16.42 -14.19 7.06
CA ALA A 219 17.40 -13.65 6.11
C ALA A 219 17.04 -12.25 5.61
N LYS A 220 15.88 -11.71 6.02
CA LYS A 220 15.40 -10.38 5.66
C LYS A 220 15.36 -10.15 4.14
N ARG A 221 14.73 -11.09 3.43
CA ARG A 221 14.51 -11.00 1.99
C ARG A 221 13.05 -11.29 1.68
N TRP A 222 12.47 -10.52 0.78
CA TRP A 222 11.08 -10.67 0.38
C TRP A 222 10.96 -10.65 -1.14
N GLY A 223 10.12 -11.53 -1.65
CA GLY A 223 9.78 -11.62 -3.07
C GLY A 223 8.30 -11.91 -3.25
N TYR A 224 7.66 -11.19 -4.17
CA TYR A 224 6.25 -11.37 -4.52
C TYR A 224 6.12 -11.50 -6.02
N GLU A 225 5.26 -12.39 -6.45
CA GLU A 225 5.09 -12.75 -7.85
C GLU A 225 3.68 -12.42 -8.35
N TYR A 226 3.62 -11.86 -9.55
CA TYR A 226 2.41 -11.50 -10.26
C TYR A 226 2.50 -12.01 -11.70
N ARG A 227 1.35 -12.26 -12.31
CA ARG A 227 1.24 -12.63 -13.72
C ARG A 227 0.36 -11.65 -14.47
N LEU A 228 0.92 -10.96 -15.47
CA LEU A 228 0.19 -10.01 -16.30
C LEU A 228 -0.93 -10.73 -17.06
N LYS A 229 -2.14 -10.16 -17.04
CA LYS A 229 -3.30 -10.72 -17.75
C LYS A 229 -3.22 -10.54 -19.26
N THR A 230 -2.42 -9.57 -19.72
CA THR A 230 -2.29 -9.21 -21.14
C THR A 230 -1.50 -10.24 -21.94
N ASP A 231 -0.43 -10.77 -21.36
CA ASP A 231 0.55 -11.61 -22.07
C ASP A 231 1.13 -12.76 -21.23
N ASN A 232 0.60 -12.98 -20.02
CA ASN A 232 1.06 -14.00 -19.06
C ASN A 232 2.52 -13.87 -18.60
N ARG A 233 3.21 -12.75 -18.88
CA ARG A 233 4.56 -12.54 -18.36
C ARG A 233 4.53 -12.38 -16.86
N HIS A 234 5.58 -12.87 -16.21
CA HIS A 234 5.73 -12.74 -14.77
C HIS A 234 6.37 -11.40 -14.42
N VAL A 235 5.89 -10.82 -13.31
CA VAL A 235 6.42 -9.63 -12.67
C VAL A 235 6.74 -9.99 -11.23
N PHE A 236 7.96 -9.70 -10.81
CA PHE A 236 8.44 -9.95 -9.46
C PHE A 236 8.76 -8.63 -8.77
N ILE A 237 8.40 -8.52 -7.49
CA ILE A 237 8.82 -7.40 -6.63
C ILE A 237 9.74 -7.94 -5.55
N LEU A 238 10.97 -7.46 -5.48
CA LEU A 238 12.02 -7.99 -4.62
C LEU A 238 12.66 -6.89 -3.77
N TRP A 239 12.90 -7.15 -2.49
CA TRP A 239 13.78 -6.32 -1.65
C TRP A 239 14.44 -7.13 -0.54
N THR A 240 15.48 -6.56 0.05
CA THR A 240 16.09 -7.03 1.30
C THR A 240 16.12 -5.93 2.35
N GLU A 241 16.36 -6.29 3.60
CA GLU A 241 16.62 -5.34 4.68
C GLU A 241 17.97 -5.70 5.33
N GLY A 242 18.76 -4.69 5.72
CA GLY A 242 20.07 -4.93 6.35
C GLY A 242 21.21 -5.20 5.36
N GLY A 243 21.06 -4.76 4.10
CA GLY A 243 22.13 -4.76 3.09
C GLY A 243 21.79 -5.55 1.82
N ASN A 244 22.68 -5.42 0.83
CA ASN A 244 22.50 -6.05 -0.46
C ASN A 244 22.73 -7.58 -0.39
N GLN A 245 21.88 -8.35 -1.05
CA GLN A 245 22.01 -9.79 -1.19
C GLN A 245 21.81 -10.22 -2.66
N ALA A 246 22.52 -11.25 -3.08
CA ALA A 246 22.28 -11.89 -4.38
C ALA A 246 21.09 -12.85 -4.25
N LEU A 247 20.01 -12.56 -4.97
CA LEU A 247 18.82 -13.42 -5.00
C LEU A 247 18.76 -14.15 -6.35
N THR A 248 18.63 -15.48 -6.30
CA THR A 248 18.49 -16.34 -7.50
C THR A 248 17.10 -16.97 -7.50
N PHE A 249 16.43 -16.91 -8.65
CA PHE A 249 15.12 -17.53 -8.85
C PHE A 249 14.89 -17.88 -10.32
N ARG A 250 13.89 -18.73 -10.56
CA ARG A 250 13.56 -19.23 -11.89
C ARG A 250 12.70 -18.24 -12.67
N VAL A 251 12.94 -18.22 -13.98
CA VAL A 251 12.18 -17.48 -14.97
C VAL A 251 11.92 -18.35 -16.19
N ASN A 252 10.88 -18.05 -16.94
CA ASN A 252 10.47 -18.77 -18.14
C ASN A 252 11.02 -18.15 -19.43
N THR A 253 11.77 -17.05 -19.31
CA THR A 253 12.32 -16.27 -20.43
C THR A 253 13.84 -16.31 -20.46
N LYS A 254 14.41 -15.80 -21.56
CA LYS A 254 15.88 -15.74 -21.74
C LYS A 254 16.51 -14.56 -20.99
N SER A 255 15.71 -13.58 -20.60
CA SER A 255 16.15 -12.44 -19.84
C SER A 255 14.98 -11.80 -19.10
N VAL A 256 15.32 -10.97 -18.12
CA VAL A 256 14.41 -10.09 -17.41
C VAL A 256 14.89 -8.66 -17.52
N HIS A 257 13.95 -7.74 -17.41
CA HIS A 257 14.20 -6.32 -17.24
C HIS A 257 13.99 -5.94 -15.77
N VAL A 258 14.97 -5.26 -15.19
CA VAL A 258 15.01 -4.89 -13.77
C VAL A 258 14.93 -3.37 -13.66
N ILE A 259 14.06 -2.89 -12.78
CA ILE A 259 13.81 -1.47 -12.50
C ILE A 259 13.95 -1.24 -11.00
N ASP A 260 14.85 -0.35 -10.57
CA ASP A 260 14.79 0.21 -9.21
C ASP A 260 13.59 1.14 -9.11
N MET A 261 12.60 0.80 -8.29
CA MET A 261 11.33 1.54 -8.21
C MET A 261 11.44 2.88 -7.47
N ILE A 262 12.60 3.20 -6.89
CA ILE A 262 12.79 4.33 -5.98
C ILE A 262 13.66 5.42 -6.58
N ASP A 263 14.66 5.04 -7.37
CA ASP A 263 15.56 5.97 -8.07
C ASP A 263 14.89 6.53 -9.34
N VAL A 264 14.01 7.52 -9.12
CA VAL A 264 13.15 8.10 -10.15
C VAL A 264 13.18 9.63 -10.10
N ASN A 265 13.25 10.26 -11.26
CA ASN A 265 13.23 11.72 -11.36
C ASN A 265 11.80 12.29 -11.42
N GLU A 266 11.67 13.62 -11.40
CA GLU A 266 10.37 14.32 -11.44
C GLU A 266 9.51 14.01 -12.67
N SER A 267 10.14 13.59 -13.78
CA SER A 267 9.45 13.23 -15.03
C SER A 267 9.00 11.77 -15.09
N GLY A 268 9.36 10.96 -14.08
CA GLY A 268 9.03 9.53 -14.02
C GLY A 268 9.99 8.62 -14.77
N THR A 269 11.19 9.12 -15.09
CA THR A 269 12.27 8.29 -15.64
C THR A 269 13.04 7.65 -14.49
N PHE A 270 13.11 6.32 -14.47
CA PHE A 270 13.91 5.59 -13.48
C PHE A 270 15.37 5.57 -13.93
N ALA A 271 16.29 5.92 -13.03
CA ALA A 271 17.70 6.07 -13.39
C ALA A 271 18.45 4.74 -13.42
N ASN A 272 17.98 3.74 -12.67
CA ASN A 272 18.61 2.44 -12.55
C ASN A 272 17.71 1.33 -13.10
N GLU A 273 17.83 1.10 -14.42
CA GLU A 273 17.15 0.05 -15.16
C GLU A 273 18.16 -0.76 -15.99
N TYR A 274 18.03 -2.09 -16.01
CA TYR A 274 18.97 -2.95 -16.74
C TYR A 274 18.36 -4.31 -17.10
N ASN A 275 18.99 -5.03 -18.03
CA ASN A 275 18.59 -6.39 -18.38
C ASN A 275 19.52 -7.42 -17.75
N VAL A 276 18.96 -8.52 -17.27
CA VAL A 276 19.70 -9.69 -16.76
C VAL A 276 19.37 -10.90 -17.61
N VAL A 277 20.39 -11.58 -18.13
CA VAL A 277 20.22 -12.80 -18.93
C VAL A 277 20.04 -13.99 -18.01
N ALA A 278 19.06 -14.84 -18.34
CA ALA A 278 18.82 -16.08 -17.62
C ALA A 278 19.84 -17.15 -18.04
N VAL A 279 20.44 -17.81 -17.05
CA VAL A 279 21.34 -18.95 -17.25
C VAL A 279 20.63 -20.19 -16.74
N ASN A 280 20.40 -21.18 -17.61
CA ASN A 280 19.65 -22.40 -17.28
C ASN A 280 18.25 -22.15 -16.67
N GLY A 281 17.58 -21.10 -17.12
CA GLY A 281 16.24 -20.72 -16.63
C GLY A 281 16.25 -20.00 -15.28
N GLU A 282 17.40 -19.52 -14.81
CA GLU A 282 17.54 -18.78 -13.56
C GLU A 282 18.18 -17.41 -13.80
N VAL A 283 17.77 -16.42 -13.01
CA VAL A 283 18.41 -15.09 -12.95
C VAL A 283 18.95 -14.86 -11.54
N THR A 284 20.08 -14.17 -11.44
CA THR A 284 20.66 -13.73 -10.17
C THR A 284 20.76 -12.21 -10.17
N ILE A 285 20.14 -11.57 -9.18
CA ILE A 285 20.05 -10.11 -9.08
C ILE A 285 20.58 -9.68 -7.71
N SER A 286 21.38 -8.61 -7.68
CA SER A 286 21.77 -7.96 -6.42
C SER A 286 20.62 -7.07 -5.95
N VAL A 287 19.99 -7.44 -4.85
CA VAL A 287 18.79 -6.79 -4.30
C VAL A 287 19.15 -6.13 -2.97
N GLY A 288 18.70 -4.89 -2.77
CA GLY A 288 18.91 -4.10 -1.56
C GLY A 288 17.60 -3.61 -0.95
N GLU A 289 17.67 -2.51 -0.19
CA GLU A 289 16.51 -1.93 0.51
C GLU A 289 15.47 -1.28 -0.42
N ASN A 290 15.90 -0.85 -1.61
CA ASN A 290 15.00 -0.38 -2.65
C ASN A 290 14.29 -1.59 -3.29
N PRO A 291 12.95 -1.60 -3.32
CA PRO A 291 12.20 -2.57 -4.09
C PRO A 291 12.57 -2.52 -5.58
N LEU A 292 12.96 -3.66 -6.12
CA LEU A 292 13.16 -3.85 -7.54
C LEU A 292 11.90 -4.47 -8.14
N MET A 293 11.46 -3.94 -9.28
CA MET A 293 10.52 -4.60 -10.16
C MET A 293 11.29 -5.36 -11.24
N VAL A 294 11.03 -6.66 -11.36
CA VAL A 294 11.65 -7.54 -12.35
C VAL A 294 10.57 -8.07 -13.27
N ILE A 295 10.70 -7.85 -14.58
CA ILE A 295 9.70 -8.19 -15.58
C ILE A 295 10.33 -9.16 -16.58
N GLU A 296 9.67 -10.27 -16.86
CA GLU A 296 10.09 -11.17 -17.93
C GLU A 296 10.03 -10.50 -19.32
N ASN A 297 11.04 -10.76 -20.16
CA ASN A 297 11.12 -10.29 -21.56
C ASN A 297 10.58 -11.32 -22.55
#